data_AF-A0A6M0ES84-F1
#
_entry.id   AF-A0A6M0ES84-F1
#
_cell.length_a   1.000
_cell.length_b   1.000
_cell.length_c   1.000
_cell.angle_alpha   90.00
_cell.angle_beta   90.00
_cell.angle_gamma   90.00
#
_symmetry.space_group_name_H-M   'P 1'
#
loop_
_entity.id
_entity.type
_entity.pdbx_description
1 polymer ?
#
loop_
_entity_poly.entity_id
_entity_poly.type
_entity_poly.pdbx_seq_one_letter_code
_entity_poly.pdbx_strand_id
1 'polypeptide(L)' 'MYLFPEFFEGKATEHLLGQGIEASHLNDDKIGSRMDKLYKKGVSSLFLLIALAVFKKYEISTIALHKE' A
#
# COMPACT_ATOMS: atom_id res chain seq x y z
N MET A 1 14.48 -5.28 -2.09
CA MET A 1 13.14 -5.71 -2.56
C MET A 1 13.17 -5.55 -4.06
N TYR A 2 12.68 -6.49 -4.86
CA TYR A 2 12.76 -6.37 -6.32
C TYR A 2 11.34 -6.29 -6.88
N LEU A 3 10.91 -5.07 -7.20
CA LEU A 3 9.63 -4.83 -7.86
C LEU A 3 9.86 -4.56 -9.35
N PHE A 4 9.59 -5.58 -10.17
CA PHE A 4 9.73 -5.49 -11.62
C PHE A 4 8.36 -5.26 -12.26
N PRO A 5 8.21 -4.32 -13.22
CA PRO A 5 6.98 -4.14 -14.00
C PRO A 5 6.40 -5.43 -14.56
N GLU A 6 7.25 -6.36 -14.96
CA GLU A 6 6.94 -7.69 -15.48
C GLU A 6 6.10 -8.53 -14.50
N PHE A 7 6.21 -8.28 -13.19
CA PHE A 7 5.34 -8.90 -12.20
C PHE A 7 3.88 -8.43 -12.35
N PHE A 8 3.68 -7.17 -12.72
CA PHE A 8 2.36 -6.57 -12.91
C PHE A 8 1.84 -6.68 -14.34
N GLU A 9 2.68 -7.15 -15.26
CA GLU A 9 2.30 -7.42 -16.64
C GLU A 9 1.22 -8.51 -16.68
N GLY A 10 0.13 -8.23 -17.40
CA GLY A 10 -1.05 -9.10 -17.43
C GLY A 10 -1.94 -9.03 -16.17
N LYS A 11 -1.61 -8.23 -15.16
CA LYS A 11 -2.54 -7.94 -14.05
C LYS A 11 -3.39 -6.72 -14.39
N ALA A 12 -4.64 -6.74 -13.93
CA ALA A 12 -5.59 -5.62 -14.06
C ALA A 12 -5.22 -4.47 -13.10
N THR A 13 -4.04 -3.89 -13.28
CA THR A 13 -3.46 -2.82 -12.45
C THR A 13 -4.39 -1.62 -12.35
N GLU A 14 -5.05 -1.24 -13.45
CA GLU A 14 -6.04 -0.15 -13.45
C GLU A 14 -7.27 -0.43 -12.57
N HIS A 15 -7.73 -1.68 -12.53
CA HIS A 15 -8.88 -2.05 -11.69
C HIS A 15 -8.51 -2.19 -10.21
N LEU A 16 -7.28 -2.61 -9.93
CA LEU A 16 -6.82 -2.89 -8.57
C LEU A 16 -6.28 -1.65 -7.85
N LEU A 17 -5.58 -0.78 -8.57
CA LEU A 17 -4.86 0.36 -8.00
C LEU A 17 -5.51 1.69 -8.36
N GLY A 18 -6.30 1.73 -9.44
CA GLY A 18 -6.99 2.93 -9.92
C GLY A 18 -6.73 3.18 -11.41
N GLN A 19 -7.70 3.83 -12.06
CA GLN A 19 -7.68 4.10 -13.49
C GLN A 19 -6.39 4.87 -13.89
N GLY A 20 -5.75 4.45 -14.98
CA GLY A 20 -4.49 5.03 -15.48
C GLY A 20 -3.23 4.54 -14.77
N ILE A 21 -3.31 3.56 -13.87
CA ILE A 21 -2.14 2.89 -13.30
C ILE A 21 -1.79 1.67 -14.15
N GLU A 22 -0.76 1.81 -14.97
CA GLU A 22 -0.17 0.73 -15.75
C GLU A 22 0.91 -0.03 -14.97
N ALA A 23 1.16 -1.28 -15.36
CA ALA A 23 2.26 -2.09 -14.83
C ALA A 23 3.64 -1.41 -15.00
N SER A 24 3.83 -0.66 -16.10
CA SER A 24 5.04 0.12 -16.41
C SER A 24 5.34 1.21 -15.37
N HIS A 25 4.32 1.67 -14.64
CA HIS A 25 4.45 2.66 -13.56
C HIS A 25 4.94 2.03 -12.24
N LEU A 26 4.86 0.71 -12.11
CA LEU A 26 5.12 -0.05 -10.89
C LEU A 26 6.53 -0.68 -10.94
N ASN A 27 7.56 0.16 -10.96
CA ASN A 27 8.96 -0.28 -10.86
C ASN A 27 9.62 0.15 -9.54
N ASP A 28 10.64 -0.60 -9.12
CA ASP A 28 11.37 -0.39 -7.87
C ASP A 28 12.00 1.01 -7.77
N ASP A 29 12.49 1.58 -8.87
CA ASP A 29 13.06 2.93 -8.89
C ASP A 29 12.02 4.01 -8.53
N LYS A 30 10.83 3.96 -9.14
CA LYS A 30 9.78 4.95 -8.90
C LYS A 30 9.08 4.71 -7.57
N ILE A 31 8.82 3.45 -7.21
CA ILE A 31 8.13 3.11 -5.96
C ILE A 31 9.06 3.25 -4.76
N GLY A 32 10.28 2.73 -4.84
CA GLY A 32 11.30 2.82 -3.79
C GLY A 32 11.59 4.25 -3.41
N SER A 33 11.87 5.13 -4.39
CA SER A 33 12.13 6.56 -4.13
C SER A 33 10.94 7.29 -3.47
N ARG A 34 9.71 6.92 -3.83
CA ARG A 34 8.49 7.52 -3.24
C ARG A 34 8.22 6.96 -1.85
N MET A 35 8.41 5.65 -1.64
CA MET A 35 8.31 5.00 -0.33
C MET A 35 9.33 5.56 0.65
N ASP A 36 10.56 5.84 0.20
CA ASP A 36 11.59 6.47 1.05
C ASP A 36 11.15 7.84 1.57
N LYS A 37 10.55 8.67 0.70
CA LYS A 37 10.01 9.98 1.08
C LYS A 37 8.82 9.87 2.02
N LEU A 38 7.96 8.86 1.83
CA LEU A 38 6.86 8.57 2.72
C LEU A 38 7.38 8.08 4.08
N TYR A 39 8.36 7.18 4.09
CA TYR A 39 9.00 6.63 5.28
C TYR A 39 9.56 7.74 6.16
N LYS A 40 10.30 8.69 5.56
CA LYS A 40 10.80 9.89 6.25
C LYS A 40 9.70 10.78 6.83
N LYS A 41 8.49 10.73 6.27
CA LYS A 41 7.31 11.46 6.77
C LYS A 41 6.50 10.70 7.83
N GLY A 42 6.90 9.48 8.21
CA GLY A 42 6.22 8.69 9.24
C GLY A 42 5.05 7.87 8.71
N VAL A 43 5.34 6.84 7.89
CA VAL A 43 4.32 5.92 7.34
C VAL A 43 3.56 5.18 8.44
N SER A 44 4.20 4.89 9.57
CA SER A 44 3.57 4.17 10.68
C SER A 44 2.34 4.90 11.22
N SER A 45 2.43 6.22 11.37
CA SER A 45 1.29 7.04 11.83
C SER A 45 0.18 7.11 10.78
N LEU A 46 0.55 7.23 9.49
CA LEU A 46 -0.41 7.21 8.39
C LEU A 46 -1.15 5.87 8.30
N PHE A 47 -0.42 4.76 8.41
CA PHE A 47 -0.99 3.42 8.41
C PHE A 47 -1.96 3.23 9.58
N LEU A 48 -1.58 3.65 10.78
CA LEU A 48 -2.44 3.58 11.97
C LEU A 48 -3.74 4.38 11.78
N LEU A 49 -3.65 5.59 11.23
CA LEU A 49 -4.84 6.42 10.96
C LEU A 49 -5.78 5.76 9.95
N ILE A 50 -5.25 5.20 8.87
CA ILE A 50 -6.04 4.48 7.87
C ILE A 50 -6.69 3.23 8.48
N ALA A 51 -5.92 2.45 9.25
CA ALA A 51 -6.43 1.28 9.94
C ALA A 51 -7.59 1.65 10.88
N LEU A 52 -7.42 2.66 11.73
CA LEU A 52 -8.47 3.13 12.63
C LEU A 52 -9.71 3.62 11.87
N ALA A 53 -9.53 4.31 10.74
CA ALA A 53 -10.64 4.74 9.89
C ALA A 53 -11.41 3.55 9.30
N VAL A 54 -10.71 2.49 8.88
CA VAL A 54 -11.32 1.25 8.38
C VAL A 54 -12.02 0.50 9.50
N PHE A 55 -11.40 0.33 10.66
CA PHE A 55 -12.01 -0.28 11.85
C PHE A 55 -13.33 0.41 12.22
N LYS A 56 -13.34 1.75 12.22
CA LYS A 56 -14.53 2.54 12.50
C LYS A 56 -15.60 2.42 11.40
N LYS A 57 -15.19 2.36 10.13
CA LYS A 57 -16.10 2.32 8.99
C LYS A 57 -16.81 0.96 8.84
N TYR A 58 -16.13 -0.12 9.15
CA TYR A 58 -16.63 -1.48 8.96
C TYR A 58 -17.01 -2.19 10.26
N GLU A 59 -17.03 -1.45 11.39
CA GLU A 59 -17.35 -1.96 12.73
C GLU A 59 -16.63 -3.28 13.05
N ILE A 60 -15.37 -3.38 12.60
CA ILE A 60 -14.59 -4.61 12.73
C ILE A 60 -14.27 -4.76 14.22
N SER A 61 -14.87 -5.75 14.87
CA SER A 61 -14.56 -6.08 16.26
C SER A 61 -13.08 -6.48 16.34
N THR A 62 -12.26 -5.72 17.08
CA THR A 62 -10.82 -5.96 17.22
C THR A 62 -10.55 -7.22 18.04
N ILE A 63 -10.61 -8.39 17.40
CA ILE A 63 -10.08 -9.66 17.91
C ILE A 63 -8.67 -9.85 17.35
N ALA A 64 -7.76 -8.95 17.71
CA ALA A 64 -6.33 -9.16 17.51
C ALA A 64 -5.61 -8.79 18.80
N LEU A 65 -5.79 -9.66 19.79
CA LEU A 65 -4.99 -9.68 21.00
C LEU A 65 -3.58 -10.15 20.60
N HIS A 66 -2.66 -9.24 20.31
CA HIS A 66 -1.25 -9.59 20.39
C HIS A 66 -0.90 -9.64 21.88
N LYS A 67 -1.00 -10.84 22.46
CA LYS A 67 -0.39 -11.15 23.76
C LYS A 67 1.10 -11.39 23.51
N GLU A 68 1.90 -10.65 24.26
CA GLU A 68 3.36 -10.78 24.40
C GLU A 68 3.81 -12.22 24.69
#